data_AF-J9C1L8-F1
#
_entry.id   AF-J9C1L8-F1
#
_cell.length_a   1.000
_cell.length_b   1.000
_cell.length_c   1.000
_cell.angle_alpha   90.00
_cell.angle_beta   90.00
_cell.angle_gamma   90.00
#
_symmetry.space_group_name_H-M   'P 1'
#
loop_
_entity.id
_entity.type
_entity.pdbx_description
1 polymer ?
#
loop_
_entity_poly.entity_id
_entity_poly.type
_entity_poly.pdbx_seq_one_letter_code
_entity_poly.pdbx_strand_id
1 'polypeptide(L)'
;MTEENCNYRTSQTLLRNQFPGKGKWKIPVIPKFQPKDGDFNDLLLISFDKTNLEDQNHLDRMVHFFLYDYRFERVWKNPEADIEKLSRYRAVLSPDFSMYLEMAPVMQMYNCFVTAGAVLTGP
;
A
#
# COMPACT_ATOMS: atom_id res chain seq x y z
N MET A 1 -23.18 22.66 1.17
CA MET A 1 -21.89 21.96 1.00
C MET A 1 -20.89 22.68 1.88
N THR A 2 -20.32 22.03 2.90
CA THR A 2 -19.36 22.65 3.81
C THR A 2 -17.99 22.75 3.14
N GLU A 3 -17.16 23.70 3.57
CA GLU A 3 -15.79 23.88 3.08
C GLU A 3 -14.94 22.62 3.29
N GLU A 4 -15.10 21.96 4.45
CA GLU A 4 -14.48 20.67 4.76
C GLU A 4 -14.84 19.58 3.72
N ASN A 5 -16.10 19.52 3.31
CA ASN A 5 -16.54 18.56 2.30
C ASN A 5 -15.95 18.86 0.91
N CYS A 6 -15.76 20.14 0.58
CA CYS A 6 -15.05 20.52 -0.64
C CYS A 6 -13.59 20.09 -0.59
N ASN A 7 -12.89 20.41 0.50
CA ASN A 7 -11.47 20.08 0.68
C ASN A 7 -11.23 18.56 0.70
N TYR A 8 -12.13 17.79 1.30
CA TYR A 8 -12.08 16.33 1.25
C TYR A 8 -12.25 15.79 -0.18
N ARG A 9 -13.21 16.33 -0.94
CA ARG A 9 -13.51 15.88 -2.31
C ARG A 9 -12.44 16.26 -3.33
N THR A 10 -11.67 17.30 -3.06
CA THR A 10 -10.52 17.72 -3.86
C THR A 10 -9.19 17.20 -3.34
N SER A 11 -9.20 16.49 -2.21
CA SER A 11 -8.00 15.92 -1.61
C SER A 11 -7.32 14.94 -2.58
N GLN A 12 -6.02 15.15 -2.76
CA GLN A 12 -5.14 14.24 -3.49
C GLN A 12 -5.14 12.84 -2.86
N THR A 13 -5.39 12.75 -1.56
CA THR A 13 -5.49 11.48 -0.84
C THR A 13 -6.70 10.67 -1.27
N LEU A 14 -7.81 11.35 -1.57
CA LEU A 14 -9.02 10.70 -2.07
C LEU A 14 -8.92 10.40 -3.58
N LEU A 15 -8.41 11.36 -4.35
CA LEU A 15 -8.43 11.30 -5.82
C LEU A 15 -7.31 10.42 -6.40
N ARG A 16 -6.16 10.33 -5.70
CA ARG A 16 -4.96 9.58 -6.12
C ARG A 16 -4.50 9.87 -7.56
N ASN A 17 -4.88 11.04 -8.10
CA ASN A 17 -4.56 11.48 -9.45
C ASN A 17 -3.16 12.09 -9.58
N GLN A 18 -2.40 12.13 -8.49
CA GLN A 18 -1.00 12.54 -8.45
C GLN A 18 -0.04 11.58 -9.16
N PHE A 19 -0.44 10.31 -9.38
CA PHE A 19 0.42 9.32 -10.03
C PHE A 19 0.10 9.17 -11.52
N PRO A 20 1.12 9.05 -12.39
CA PRO A 20 0.92 8.82 -13.80
C PRO A 20 0.30 7.42 -14.01
N GLY A 21 -0.93 7.40 -14.49
CA GLY A 21 -1.64 6.19 -14.87
C GLY A 21 -1.28 5.68 -16.26
N LYS A 22 -1.35 4.36 -16.48
CA LYS A 22 -1.12 3.74 -17.79
C LYS A 22 -2.42 3.18 -18.38
N GLY A 23 -2.52 3.21 -19.71
CA GLY A 23 -3.61 2.59 -20.47
C GLY A 23 -4.95 3.34 -20.38
N LYS A 24 -6.02 2.68 -20.84
CA LYS A 24 -7.38 3.25 -20.92
C LYS A 24 -7.90 3.75 -19.56
N TRP A 25 -7.55 3.05 -18.49
CA TRP A 25 -8.08 3.27 -17.15
C TRP A 25 -7.20 4.15 -16.27
N LYS A 26 -6.05 4.61 -16.78
CA LYS A 26 -5.06 5.41 -16.03
C LYS A 26 -4.75 4.80 -14.65
N ILE A 27 -4.64 3.47 -14.57
CA ILE A 27 -4.25 2.81 -13.32
C ILE A 27 -2.75 3.12 -13.09
N PRO A 28 -2.37 3.60 -11.91
CA PRO A 28 -0.98 3.87 -11.59
C PRO A 28 -0.12 2.61 -11.70
N VAL A 29 1.14 2.77 -12.15
CA VAL A 29 2.06 1.64 -12.31
C VAL A 29 3.03 1.61 -11.14
N ILE A 30 3.06 0.49 -10.42
CA ILE A 30 4.08 0.23 -9.41
C ILE A 30 5.38 -0.16 -10.13
N PRO A 31 6.51 0.52 -9.86
CA PRO A 31 7.80 0.11 -10.41
C PRO A 31 8.17 -1.28 -9.87
N LYS A 32 8.66 -2.15 -10.76
CA LYS A 32 9.12 -3.47 -10.34
C LYS A 32 10.37 -3.33 -9.48
N PHE A 33 10.39 -4.03 -8.35
CA PHE A 33 11.59 -4.17 -7.52
C PHE A 33 12.71 -4.83 -8.33
N GLN A 34 13.90 -4.24 -8.30
CA GLN A 34 15.10 -4.80 -8.94
C GLN A 34 15.98 -5.44 -7.87
N PRO A 35 15.96 -6.78 -7.72
CA PRO A 35 16.72 -7.44 -6.69
C PRO A 35 18.22 -7.38 -6.99
N LYS A 36 19.01 -7.15 -5.95
CA LYS A 36 20.46 -7.28 -5.95
C LYS A 36 20.86 -8.59 -5.28
N ASP A 37 22.06 -9.07 -5.60
CA ASP A 37 22.62 -10.25 -4.92
C ASP A 37 22.70 -9.99 -3.41
N GLY A 38 22.03 -10.84 -2.63
CA GLY A 38 21.96 -10.75 -1.17
C GLY A 38 20.72 -10.06 -0.60
N ASP A 39 19.84 -9.46 -1.42
CA ASP A 39 18.58 -8.86 -0.93
C ASP A 39 17.67 -9.88 -0.24
N PHE A 40 17.77 -11.14 -0.66
CA PHE A 40 16.98 -12.25 -0.13
C PHE A 40 17.75 -13.15 0.84
N ASN A 41 18.95 -12.77 1.27
CA ASN A 41 19.67 -13.52 2.30
C ASN A 41 19.10 -13.18 3.68
N ASP A 42 18.87 -14.20 4.51
CA ASP A 42 18.34 -14.09 5.87
C ASP A 42 17.02 -13.31 5.96
N LEU A 43 16.08 -13.65 5.07
CA LEU A 43 14.73 -13.06 5.05
C LEU A 43 13.98 -13.32 6.34
N LEU A 44 13.89 -12.30 7.18
CA LEU A 44 13.00 -12.27 8.33
C LEU A 44 11.77 -11.46 7.96
N LEU A 45 10.61 -12.11 7.96
CA LEU A 45 9.32 -11.48 7.69
C LEU A 45 8.64 -11.10 9.01
N ILE A 46 8.03 -9.92 9.04
CA ILE A 46 7.15 -9.47 10.12
C ILE A 46 5.80 -9.07 9.56
N SER A 47 4.74 -9.51 10.21
CA SER A 47 3.37 -9.17 9.80
C SER A 47 3.08 -7.72 10.14
N PHE A 48 2.38 -7.00 9.26
CA PHE A 48 2.00 -5.60 9.49
C PHE A 48 1.37 -5.33 10.87
N ASP A 49 0.53 -6.25 11.35
CA ASP A 49 -0.13 -6.12 12.65
C ASP A 49 0.84 -6.11 13.85
N LYS A 50 2.06 -6.63 13.68
CA LYS A 50 3.11 -6.63 14.72
C LYS A 50 4.03 -5.41 14.64
N THR A 51 3.86 -4.56 13.63
CA THR A 51 4.68 -3.35 13.47
C THR A 51 4.22 -2.27 14.44
N ASN A 52 5.17 -1.65 15.14
CA ASN A 52 4.91 -0.52 16.03
C ASN A 52 5.94 0.60 15.82
N LEU A 53 5.57 1.84 16.14
CA LEU A 53 6.45 3.01 16.12
C LEU A 53 7.54 2.92 17.19
N GLU A 54 7.31 2.21 18.28
CA GLU A 54 8.31 2.07 19.36
C GLU A 54 9.23 0.85 19.15
N ASP A 55 8.99 0.04 18.11
CA ASP A 55 9.77 -1.17 17.89
C ASP A 55 11.20 -0.84 17.43
N GLN A 56 12.18 -1.40 18.13
CA GLN A 56 13.62 -1.29 17.84
C GLN A 56 14.24 -2.65 17.53
N ASN A 57 13.53 -3.76 17.77
CA ASN A 57 14.09 -5.11 17.74
C ASN A 57 13.90 -5.82 16.40
N HIS A 58 13.03 -5.30 15.53
CA HIS A 58 12.63 -5.96 14.27
C HIS A 58 12.82 -5.08 13.03
N LEU A 59 13.64 -4.04 13.11
CA LEU A 59 13.85 -3.09 12.01
C LEU A 59 14.56 -3.72 10.80
N ASP A 60 15.32 -4.78 11.02
CA ASP A 60 15.99 -5.59 10.00
C ASP A 60 15.04 -6.48 9.19
N ARG A 61 13.78 -6.61 9.62
CA ARG A 61 12.76 -7.48 9.02
C ARG A 61 12.00 -6.78 7.90
N MET A 62 11.52 -7.55 6.94
CA MET A 62 10.64 -7.06 5.90
C MET A 62 9.17 -7.18 6.34
N VAL A 63 8.41 -6.12 6.16
CA VAL A 63 6.99 -6.10 6.51
C VAL A 63 6.21 -6.79 5.39
N HIS A 64 5.44 -7.80 5.76
CA HIS A 64 4.50 -8.44 4.86
C HIS A 64 3.05 -8.11 5.23
N PHE A 65 2.24 -8.07 4.19
CA PHE A 65 0.85 -7.68 4.26
C PHE A 65 -0.12 -8.85 4.14
N PHE A 66 0.35 -10.09 3.90
CA PHE A 66 -0.44 -11.32 3.76
C PHE A 66 -1.23 -11.72 5.03
N LEU A 67 -2.14 -10.86 5.48
CA LEU A 67 -3.02 -11.03 6.63
C LEU A 67 -4.47 -10.94 6.14
N TYR A 68 -5.16 -9.82 6.42
CA TYR A 68 -6.56 -9.62 6.10
C TYR A 68 -6.77 -8.30 5.36
N ASP A 69 -7.61 -8.33 4.33
CA ASP A 69 -7.89 -7.18 3.45
C ASP A 69 -8.38 -5.93 4.20
N TYR A 70 -9.14 -6.09 5.29
CA TYR A 70 -9.65 -4.95 6.07
C TYR A 70 -8.54 -4.15 6.77
N ARG A 71 -7.38 -4.76 7.02
CA ARG A 71 -6.21 -4.05 7.59
C ARG A 71 -5.60 -3.11 6.55
N PHE A 72 -5.72 -3.40 5.26
CA PHE A 72 -5.27 -2.52 4.18
C PHE A 72 -6.15 -1.30 4.01
N GLU A 73 -7.44 -1.40 4.30
CA GLU A 73 -8.32 -0.23 4.25
C GLU A 73 -7.82 0.88 5.17
N ARG A 74 -7.19 0.53 6.30
CA ARG A 74 -6.57 1.50 7.20
C ARG A 74 -5.43 2.26 6.52
N VAL A 75 -4.52 1.54 5.88
CA VAL A 75 -3.38 2.13 5.13
C VAL A 75 -3.89 3.00 3.99
N TRP A 76 -4.95 2.56 3.31
CA TRP A 76 -5.59 3.34 2.25
C TRP A 76 -6.24 4.64 2.75
N LYS A 77 -6.94 4.58 3.90
CA LYS A 77 -7.67 5.72 4.48
C LYS A 77 -6.75 6.73 5.17
N ASN A 78 -5.70 6.26 5.84
CA ASN A 78 -4.75 7.11 6.57
C ASN A 78 -3.30 6.70 6.28
N PRO A 79 -2.79 6.99 5.07
CA PRO A 79 -1.45 6.54 4.67
C PRO A 79 -0.35 7.20 5.51
N GLU A 80 -0.50 8.47 5.90
CA GLU A 80 0.54 9.24 6.59
C GLU A 80 0.99 8.59 7.91
N ALA A 81 0.04 8.09 8.71
CA ALA A 81 0.34 7.46 9.99
C ALA A 81 1.12 6.15 9.85
N ASP A 82 0.90 5.41 8.76
CA ASP A 82 1.56 4.13 8.52
C ASP A 82 2.88 4.29 7.75
N ILE A 83 3.04 5.33 6.90
CA ILE A 83 4.30 5.63 6.18
C ILE A 83 5.47 5.81 7.15
N GLU A 84 5.31 6.64 8.18
CA GLU A 84 6.39 6.92 9.14
C GLU A 84 6.87 5.63 9.83
N LYS A 85 5.91 4.84 10.33
CA LYS A 85 6.18 3.56 10.98
C LYS A 85 6.91 2.58 10.05
N LEU A 86 6.43 2.44 8.83
CA LEU A 86 6.90 1.45 7.87
C LEU A 86 8.23 1.82 7.20
N SER A 87 8.52 3.12 7.04
CA SER A 87 9.80 3.63 6.51
C SER A 87 11.03 3.18 7.30
N ARG A 88 10.83 2.74 8.55
CA ARG A 88 11.89 2.29 9.45
C ARG A 88 12.29 0.83 9.26
N TYR A 89 11.50 0.04 8.56
CA TYR A 89 11.78 -1.37 8.31
C TYR A 89 12.63 -1.52 7.05
N ARG A 90 13.38 -2.63 6.97
CA ARG A 90 14.29 -2.91 5.84
C ARG A 90 13.62 -2.84 4.48
N ALA A 91 12.41 -3.36 4.38
CA ALA A 91 11.58 -3.25 3.19
C ALA A 91 10.12 -3.57 3.54
N VAL A 92 9.22 -3.12 2.68
CA VAL A 92 7.80 -3.36 2.80
C VAL A 92 7.34 -4.02 1.50
N LEU A 93 6.70 -5.19 1.60
CA LEU A 93 6.07 -5.80 0.44
C LEU A 93 4.85 -4.96 0.05
N SER A 94 4.50 -4.90 -1.23
CA SER A 94 3.24 -4.27 -1.63
C SER A 94 2.06 -5.07 -1.05
N PRO A 95 1.07 -4.44 -0.40
CA PRO A 95 -0.18 -5.12 -0.09
C PRO A 95 -0.84 -5.55 -1.41
N ASP A 96 -1.46 -6.72 -1.43
CA ASP A 96 -2.22 -7.21 -2.58
C ASP A 96 -3.63 -7.54 -2.09
N PHE A 97 -4.63 -6.83 -2.61
CA PHE A 97 -6.02 -7.13 -2.29
C PHE A 97 -6.42 -8.44 -2.94
N SER A 98 -7.08 -9.31 -2.17
CA SER A 98 -7.51 -10.60 -2.67
C SER A 98 -8.39 -10.44 -3.93
N MET A 99 -7.99 -11.08 -5.03
CA MET A 99 -8.78 -11.18 -6.26
C MET A 99 -9.24 -12.62 -6.47
N TYR A 100 -10.55 -12.83 -6.61
CA TYR A 100 -11.13 -14.13 -6.92
C TYR A 100 -11.47 -14.20 -8.42
N LEU A 101 -11.28 -15.36 -9.03
CA LEU A 101 -11.59 -15.59 -10.46
C LEU A 101 -13.06 -15.29 -10.79
N GLU A 102 -13.97 -15.55 -9.85
CA GLU A 102 -15.42 -15.34 -9.99
C GLU A 102 -15.85 -13.89 -9.71
N MET A 103 -14.93 -13.03 -9.25
CA MET A 103 -15.24 -11.65 -8.93
C MET A 103 -15.58 -10.86 -10.20
N ALA A 104 -16.59 -9.99 -10.14
CA ALA A 104 -16.95 -9.13 -11.26
C ALA A 104 -15.73 -8.30 -11.73
N PRO A 105 -15.51 -8.14 -13.04
CA PRO A 105 -14.33 -7.43 -13.56
C PRO A 105 -14.16 -6.01 -13.00
N VAL A 106 -15.27 -5.33 -12.69
CA VAL A 106 -15.25 -3.99 -12.08
C VAL A 106 -14.63 -4.00 -10.68
N MET A 107 -14.92 -5.02 -9.87
CA MET A 107 -14.36 -5.18 -8.53
C MET A 107 -12.88 -5.57 -8.61
N GLN A 108 -12.48 -6.39 -9.58
CA GLN A 108 -11.06 -6.70 -9.83
C GLN A 108 -10.28 -5.43 -10.21
N MET A 109 -10.84 -4.59 -11.10
CA MET A 109 -10.24 -3.30 -11.46
C MET A 109 -10.13 -2.36 -10.27
N TYR A 110 -11.16 -2.31 -9.42
CA TYR A 110 -11.14 -1.51 -8.19
C TYR A 110 -10.06 -2.00 -7.22
N ASN A 111 -9.98 -3.29 -6.95
CA ASN A 111 -8.96 -3.87 -6.07
C ASN A 111 -7.54 -3.63 -6.60
N CYS A 112 -7.34 -3.72 -7.92
CA CYS A 112 -6.08 -3.38 -8.57
C CYS A 112 -5.72 -1.88 -8.39
N PHE A 113 -6.70 -0.99 -8.55
CA PHE A 113 -6.50 0.45 -8.34
C PHE A 113 -6.16 0.77 -6.88
N VAL A 114 -6.88 0.18 -5.92
CA VAL A 114 -6.61 0.37 -4.48
C VAL A 114 -5.23 -0.17 -4.11
N THR A 115 -4.84 -1.33 -4.64
CA THR A 115 -3.50 -1.89 -4.47
C THR A 115 -2.42 -0.93 -4.99
N ALA A 116 -2.57 -0.45 -6.23
CA ALA A 116 -1.61 0.46 -6.85
C ALA A 116 -1.49 1.79 -6.09
N GLY A 117 -2.61 2.39 -5.70
CA GLY A 117 -2.58 3.64 -4.95
C GLY A 117 -2.03 3.44 -3.53
N ALA A 118 -2.33 2.33 -2.84
CA ALA A 118 -1.82 2.06 -1.51
C ALA A 118 -0.29 1.95 -1.51
N VAL A 119 0.29 1.33 -2.55
CA VAL A 119 1.74 1.22 -2.71
C VAL A 119 2.38 2.56 -3.03
N LEU A 120 1.77 3.36 -3.90
CA LEU A 120 2.35 4.64 -4.31
C LEU A 120 2.18 5.75 -3.28
N THR A 121 1.17 5.64 -2.41
CA THR A 121 0.95 6.57 -1.29
C THR A 121 1.45 6.05 0.03
N GLY A 122 1.76 4.76 0.10
CA GLY A 122 2.44 4.13 1.20
C GLY A 122 3.96 4.21 1.05
N PRO A 123 4.68 3.67 2.02
CA PRO A 123 6.14 3.73 2.14
C PRO A 123 6.87 2.90 1.08
#